data_AF-A0A8T3NM42-F1
#
_entry.id   AF-A0A8T3NM42-F1
#
_cell.length_a   1.000
_cell.length_b   1.000
_cell.length_c   1.000
_cell.angle_alpha   90.00
_cell.angle_beta   90.00
_cell.angle_gamma   90.00
#
_symmetry.space_group_name_H-M   'P 1'
#
loop_
_entity.id
_entity.type
_entity.pdbx_description
1 polymer ?
#
loop_
_entity_poly.entity_id
_entity_poly.type
_entity_poly.pdbx_seq_one_letter_code
_entity_poly.pdbx_strand_id
1 'polypeptide(L)'
;MNVADHPSTSGHQARDPAVLGHHEAAGGRLATLGAGALAGLVAALVMTVVMVLLRSTLGISPPPEMIPDRIAPLMPIPLFFWLLGTVGGYNEAKQLGVGSILAGQLVVGALFGLLYATLVERERAREPESRGLLGRPELVVALFVGLLWLVTVALVWPVLGTSYRGLPAGPAAIATALGLLLAYASYGVSLILAYRAIAGRAPSRLSGAAPRSTGRRALLVGGVGAILALTSGGLLRRLYGLATFSYDGTRLNGPDVAPVTSNDDFYVVTKNVVDPSVDRGAWRFEVTGLVGRPQSYRFEDLATLPTVTQETTLMCIS
;
A
#
# COMPACT_ATOMS: atom_id res chain seq x y z
N MET A 1 37.77 -72.98 -33.26
CA MET A 1 37.77 -71.56 -33.69
C MET A 1 36.36 -71.20 -34.12
N ASN A 2 35.61 -70.63 -33.18
CA ASN A 2 34.98 -69.30 -33.24
C ASN A 2 33.55 -69.37 -33.79
N VAL A 3 32.53 -69.47 -32.91
CA VAL A 3 31.91 -68.44 -32.04
C VAL A 3 30.70 -67.84 -32.76
N ALA A 4 29.58 -67.93 -32.04
CA ALA A 4 28.22 -67.53 -32.40
C ALA A 4 28.07 -66.01 -32.59
N ASP A 5 27.04 -65.59 -33.33
CA ASP A 5 26.46 -64.26 -33.19
C ASP A 5 24.93 -64.29 -33.30
N HIS A 6 24.29 -63.77 -32.25
CA HIS A 6 22.87 -63.50 -32.11
C HIS A 6 22.52 -62.14 -32.73
N PRO A 7 21.29 -61.94 -33.25
CA PRO A 7 20.83 -60.61 -33.63
C PRO A 7 20.33 -59.85 -32.39
N SER A 8 21.02 -58.77 -32.02
CA SER A 8 20.54 -57.80 -31.02
C SER A 8 19.74 -56.69 -31.70
N THR A 9 18.41 -56.76 -31.57
CA THR A 9 17.52 -55.64 -31.89
C THR A 9 17.61 -54.60 -30.77
N SER A 10 18.43 -53.56 -30.97
CA SER A 10 18.44 -52.38 -30.11
C SER A 10 17.18 -51.55 -30.39
N GLY A 11 16.23 -51.59 -29.46
CA GLY A 11 15.06 -50.74 -29.46
C GLY A 11 15.48 -49.27 -29.35
N HIS A 12 15.41 -48.56 -30.47
CA HIS A 12 15.46 -47.11 -30.49
C HIS A 12 14.12 -46.62 -29.92
N GLN A 13 14.08 -46.42 -28.60
CA GLN A 13 12.93 -45.82 -27.91
C GLN A 13 12.90 -44.35 -28.31
N ALA A 14 12.27 -44.05 -29.45
CA ALA A 14 11.93 -42.70 -29.88
C ALA A 14 11.06 -42.08 -28.78
N ARG A 15 11.66 -41.22 -27.95
CA ARG A 15 10.94 -40.43 -26.97
C ARG A 15 9.98 -39.52 -27.73
N ASP A 16 8.70 -39.73 -27.48
CA ASP A 16 7.59 -39.09 -28.17
C ASP A 16 7.70 -37.56 -28.10
N PRO A 17 7.89 -36.83 -29.23
CA PRO A 17 8.11 -35.39 -29.25
C PRO A 17 6.92 -34.59 -28.71
N ALA A 18 5.72 -35.19 -28.67
CA ALA A 18 4.52 -34.60 -28.10
C ALA A 18 4.62 -34.39 -26.57
N VAL A 19 5.32 -35.27 -25.85
CA VAL A 19 5.47 -35.18 -24.38
C VAL A 19 6.45 -34.07 -23.99
N LEU A 20 7.52 -33.86 -24.78
CA LEU A 20 8.49 -32.78 -24.57
C LEU A 20 7.86 -31.39 -24.79
N GLY A 21 7.00 -31.23 -25.80
CA GLY A 21 6.32 -29.97 -26.08
C GLY A 21 5.36 -29.51 -24.98
N HIS A 22 4.70 -30.44 -24.29
CA HIS A 22 3.79 -30.10 -23.18
C HIS A 22 4.53 -29.63 -21.92
N HIS A 23 5.69 -30.23 -21.60
CA HIS A 23 6.49 -29.81 -20.44
C HIS A 23 7.19 -28.46 -20.66
N GLU A 24 7.69 -28.18 -21.88
CA GLU A 24 8.29 -26.87 -22.21
C GLU A 24 7.24 -25.74 -22.25
N ALA A 25 6.05 -26.00 -22.79
CA ALA A 25 4.95 -25.03 -22.81
C ALA A 25 4.41 -24.73 -21.41
N ALA A 26 4.34 -25.75 -20.52
CA ALA A 26 3.92 -25.57 -19.13
C ALA A 26 4.96 -24.77 -18.32
N GLY A 27 6.26 -25.04 -18.51
CA GLY A 27 7.34 -24.30 -17.86
C GLY A 27 7.39 -22.82 -18.27
N GLY A 28 7.13 -22.52 -19.55
CA GLY A 28 7.06 -21.15 -20.06
C GLY A 28 5.92 -20.33 -19.44
N ARG A 29 4.71 -20.92 -19.33
CA ARG A 29 3.55 -20.24 -18.71
C ARG A 29 3.77 -19.96 -17.22
N LEU A 30 4.34 -20.92 -16.49
CA LEU A 30 4.61 -20.73 -15.06
C LEU A 30 5.63 -19.61 -14.83
N ALA A 31 6.66 -19.52 -15.68
CA ALA A 31 7.66 -18.45 -15.60
C ALA A 31 7.06 -17.07 -15.87
N THR A 32 6.12 -16.95 -16.83
CA THR A 32 5.45 -15.67 -17.10
C THR A 32 4.50 -15.27 -15.99
N LEU A 33 3.72 -16.21 -15.44
CA LEU A 33 2.87 -15.95 -14.28
C LEU A 33 3.72 -15.52 -13.08
N GLY A 34 4.82 -16.21 -12.80
CA GLY A 34 5.77 -15.82 -11.75
C GLY A 34 6.33 -14.41 -11.97
N ALA A 35 6.68 -14.05 -13.21
CA ALA A 35 7.13 -12.70 -13.56
C ALA A 35 6.04 -11.64 -13.35
N GLY A 36 4.79 -11.96 -13.68
CA GLY A 36 3.63 -11.11 -13.44
C GLY A 36 3.39 -10.85 -11.95
N ALA A 37 3.34 -11.91 -11.14
CA ALA A 37 3.18 -11.80 -9.70
C ALA A 37 4.30 -10.98 -9.04
N LEU A 38 5.56 -11.25 -9.44
CA LEU A 38 6.72 -10.50 -8.94
C LEU A 38 6.64 -9.01 -9.32
N ALA A 39 6.31 -8.70 -10.56
CA ALA A 39 6.16 -7.32 -11.02
C ALA A 39 5.03 -6.60 -10.25
N GLY A 40 3.90 -7.28 -10.03
CA GLY A 40 2.79 -6.77 -9.24
C GLY A 40 3.14 -6.51 -7.77
N LEU A 41 3.90 -7.41 -7.15
CA LEU A 41 4.38 -7.24 -5.78
C LEU A 41 5.35 -6.05 -5.67
N VAL A 42 6.33 -5.95 -6.57
CA VAL A 42 7.26 -4.83 -6.63
C VAL A 42 6.53 -3.51 -6.82
N ALA A 43 5.55 -3.47 -7.71
CA ALA A 43 4.72 -2.29 -7.94
C ALA A 43 3.93 -1.86 -6.70
N ALA A 44 3.37 -2.83 -5.95
CA ALA A 44 2.64 -2.55 -4.71
C ALA A 44 3.56 -2.01 -3.60
N LEU A 45 4.81 -2.48 -3.55
CA LEU A 45 5.83 -1.92 -2.66
C LEU A 45 6.22 -0.49 -3.05
N VAL A 46 6.41 -0.20 -4.35
CA VAL A 46 6.66 1.17 -4.82
C VAL A 46 5.52 2.10 -4.41
N MET A 47 4.27 1.69 -4.63
CA MET A 47 3.09 2.44 -4.22
C MET A 47 3.07 2.69 -2.70
N THR A 48 3.43 1.69 -1.89
CA THR A 48 3.53 1.83 -0.43
C THR A 48 4.58 2.87 -0.05
N VAL A 49 5.75 2.86 -0.67
CA VAL A 49 6.79 3.87 -0.45
C VAL A 49 6.28 5.27 -0.83
N VAL A 50 5.60 5.41 -1.97
CA VAL A 50 5.00 6.69 -2.39
C VAL A 50 3.97 7.17 -1.36
N MET A 51 3.10 6.29 -0.87
CA MET A 51 2.14 6.64 0.19
C MET A 51 2.83 7.14 1.46
N VAL A 52 3.89 6.46 1.92
CA VAL A 52 4.66 6.89 3.10
C VAL A 52 5.35 8.24 2.88
N LEU A 53 5.89 8.47 1.68
CA LEU A 53 6.50 9.75 1.31
C LEU A 53 5.46 10.88 1.33
N LEU A 54 4.29 10.68 0.73
CA LEU A 54 3.20 11.66 0.75
C LEU A 54 2.70 11.92 2.19
N ARG A 55 2.57 10.88 3.00
CA ARG A 55 2.17 10.97 4.41
C ARG A 55 3.16 11.75 5.28
N SER A 56 4.47 11.60 5.04
CA SER A 56 5.53 12.27 5.81
C SER A 56 5.85 13.69 5.32
N THR A 57 5.74 13.94 4.01
CA THR A 57 6.12 15.23 3.39
C THR A 57 4.95 16.19 3.21
N LEU A 58 3.75 15.69 2.91
CA LEU A 58 2.56 16.50 2.66
C LEU A 58 1.47 16.31 3.71
N GLY A 59 1.62 15.34 4.61
CA GLY A 59 0.62 15.04 5.64
C GLY A 59 -0.66 14.42 5.10
N ILE A 60 -0.61 13.81 3.91
CA ILE A 60 -1.75 13.13 3.29
C ILE A 60 -2.00 11.80 3.99
N SER A 61 -3.22 11.54 4.44
CA SER A 61 -3.58 10.26 5.05
C SER A 61 -3.70 9.16 3.98
N PRO A 62 -2.92 8.06 4.06
CA PRO A 62 -3.02 6.97 3.10
C PRO A 62 -4.22 6.06 3.42
N PRO A 63 -4.68 5.22 2.48
CA PRO A 63 -5.83 4.34 2.69
C PRO A 63 -5.75 3.43 3.93
N PRO A 64 -4.58 2.87 4.33
CA PRO A 64 -4.46 2.10 5.56
C PRO A 64 -4.84 2.86 6.84
N GLU A 65 -4.79 4.19 6.84
CA GLU A 65 -5.22 5.03 7.97
C GLU A 65 -6.69 5.50 7.79
N MET A 66 -7.06 5.93 6.58
CA MET A 66 -8.41 6.47 6.32
C MET A 66 -9.52 5.43 6.36
N ILE A 67 -9.26 4.19 5.92
CA ILE A 67 -10.29 3.15 5.87
C ILE A 67 -10.77 2.79 7.29
N PRO A 68 -9.88 2.55 8.28
CA PRO A 68 -10.30 2.41 9.68
C PRO A 68 -11.11 3.61 10.19
N ASP A 69 -10.69 4.85 9.91
CA ASP A 69 -11.44 6.06 10.31
C ASP A 69 -12.83 6.13 9.67
N ARG A 70 -12.98 5.62 8.45
CA ARG A 70 -14.25 5.56 7.73
C ARG A 70 -15.19 4.50 8.30
N ILE A 71 -14.65 3.34 8.66
CA ILE A 71 -15.41 2.14 9.04
C ILE A 71 -15.73 2.14 10.53
N ALA A 72 -14.80 2.55 11.39
CA ALA A 72 -14.95 2.43 12.84
C ALA A 72 -16.21 3.13 13.41
N PRO A 73 -16.58 4.35 12.96
CA PRO A 73 -17.81 5.00 13.43
C PRO A 73 -19.11 4.28 13.02
N LEU A 74 -19.05 3.39 12.02
CA LEU A 74 -20.19 2.60 11.56
C LEU A 74 -20.38 1.31 12.35
N MET A 75 -19.42 0.94 13.21
CA MET A 75 -19.48 -0.31 13.96
C MET A 75 -20.44 -0.18 15.17
N PRO A 76 -21.35 -1.15 15.37
CA PRO A 76 -22.11 -1.24 16.61
C PRO A 76 -21.18 -1.42 17.80
N ILE A 77 -21.51 -0.77 18.92
CA ILE A 77 -20.75 -0.84 20.18
C ILE A 77 -20.47 -2.29 20.63
N PRO A 78 -21.42 -3.24 20.58
CA PRO A 78 -21.15 -4.63 20.97
C PRO A 78 -20.10 -5.32 20.09
N LEU A 79 -20.14 -5.07 18.78
CA LEU A 79 -19.15 -5.60 17.84
C LEU A 79 -17.77 -5.00 18.11
N PHE A 80 -17.72 -3.70 18.39
CA PHE A 80 -16.48 -3.02 18.73
C PHE A 80 -15.83 -3.63 19.99
N PHE A 81 -16.57 -3.78 21.09
CA PHE A 81 -16.04 -4.40 22.30
C PHE A 81 -15.68 -5.88 22.12
N TRP A 82 -16.45 -6.63 21.32
CA TRP A 82 -16.11 -8.02 21.00
C TRP A 82 -14.79 -8.12 20.22
N LEU A 83 -14.60 -7.26 19.22
CA LEU A 83 -13.34 -7.17 18.47
C LEU A 83 -12.18 -6.84 19.40
N LEU A 84 -12.33 -5.82 20.25
CA LEU A 84 -11.31 -5.44 21.23
C LEU A 84 -10.94 -6.59 22.15
N GLY A 85 -11.92 -7.31 22.69
CA GLY A 85 -11.67 -8.47 23.55
C GLY A 85 -10.97 -9.61 22.82
N THR A 86 -11.27 -9.80 21.53
CA THR A 86 -10.71 -10.91 20.72
C THR A 86 -9.28 -10.63 20.27
N VAL A 87 -8.99 -9.39 19.87
CA VAL A 87 -7.67 -9.01 19.32
C VAL A 87 -6.66 -8.61 20.41
N GLY A 88 -7.08 -8.48 21.67
CA GLY A 88 -6.18 -8.16 22.79
C GLY A 88 -6.10 -6.67 23.12
N GLY A 89 -7.12 -5.89 22.76
CA GLY A 89 -7.25 -4.47 23.10
C GLY A 89 -7.19 -3.54 21.89
N TYR A 90 -7.26 -2.24 22.16
CA TYR A 90 -7.39 -1.20 21.13
C TYR A 90 -6.15 -1.08 20.24
N ASN A 91 -4.99 -1.36 20.80
CA ASN A 91 -3.71 -1.25 20.10
C ASN A 91 -3.62 -2.31 19.02
N GLU A 92 -3.81 -3.56 19.40
CA GLU A 92 -3.82 -4.69 18.46
C GLU A 92 -4.91 -4.55 17.41
N ALA A 93 -6.07 -4.00 17.78
CA ALA A 93 -7.13 -3.67 16.81
C ALA A 93 -6.65 -2.68 15.74
N LYS A 94 -5.95 -1.61 16.14
CA LYS A 94 -5.37 -0.63 15.20
C LYS A 94 -4.30 -1.29 14.31
N GLN A 95 -3.39 -2.06 14.90
CA GLN A 95 -2.32 -2.76 14.16
C GLN A 95 -2.91 -3.73 13.13
N LEU A 96 -3.93 -4.50 13.53
CA LEU A 96 -4.64 -5.41 12.64
C LEU A 96 -5.34 -4.66 11.50
N GLY A 97 -6.00 -3.53 11.80
CA GLY A 97 -6.65 -2.70 10.79
C GLY A 97 -5.68 -2.20 9.72
N VAL A 98 -4.59 -1.54 10.14
CA VAL A 98 -3.58 -1.02 9.22
C VAL A 98 -2.86 -2.15 8.49
N GLY A 99 -2.45 -3.19 9.24
CA GLY A 99 -1.70 -4.33 8.71
C GLY A 99 -2.48 -5.15 7.69
N SER A 100 -3.78 -5.37 7.92
CA SER A 100 -4.64 -6.12 6.99
C SER A 100 -4.82 -5.39 5.66
N ILE A 101 -4.96 -4.06 5.67
CA ILE A 101 -5.05 -3.25 4.45
C ILE A 101 -3.72 -3.28 3.69
N LEU A 102 -2.60 -3.13 4.40
CA LEU A 102 -1.26 -3.21 3.81
C LEU A 102 -0.98 -4.60 3.21
N ALA A 103 -1.40 -5.68 3.86
CA ALA A 103 -1.29 -7.03 3.32
C ALA A 103 -2.21 -7.20 2.10
N GLY A 104 -3.46 -6.75 2.21
CA GLY A 104 -4.46 -6.82 1.14
C GLY A 104 -4.00 -6.14 -0.14
N GLN A 105 -3.40 -4.95 -0.08
CA GLN A 105 -2.88 -4.28 -1.27
C GLN A 105 -1.73 -5.05 -1.94
N LEU A 106 -0.87 -5.75 -1.19
CA LEU A 106 0.22 -6.55 -1.75
C LEU A 106 -0.35 -7.76 -2.50
N VAL A 107 -1.36 -8.42 -1.90
CA VAL A 107 -2.08 -9.54 -2.52
C VAL A 107 -2.78 -9.08 -3.80
N VAL A 108 -3.58 -8.02 -3.74
CA VAL A 108 -4.27 -7.46 -4.92
C VAL A 108 -3.26 -7.03 -5.98
N GLY A 109 -2.15 -6.40 -5.58
CA GLY A 109 -1.08 -5.99 -6.48
C GLY A 109 -0.44 -7.17 -7.21
N ALA A 110 -0.15 -8.27 -6.52
CA ALA A 110 0.39 -9.49 -7.12
C ALA A 110 -0.62 -10.19 -8.04
N LEU A 111 -1.89 -10.30 -7.62
CA LEU A 111 -2.97 -10.88 -8.42
C LEU A 111 -3.23 -10.10 -9.71
N PHE A 112 -3.22 -8.77 -9.63
CA PHE A 112 -3.38 -7.93 -10.82
C PHE A 112 -2.14 -8.00 -11.72
N GLY A 113 -0.93 -8.18 -11.15
CA GLY A 113 0.28 -8.48 -11.91
C GLY A 113 0.20 -9.81 -12.69
N LEU A 114 -0.39 -10.85 -12.10
CA LEU A 114 -0.69 -12.10 -12.79
C LEU A 114 -1.64 -11.86 -13.98
N LEU A 115 -2.73 -11.13 -13.75
CA LEU A 115 -3.69 -10.78 -14.81
C LEU A 115 -3.00 -10.02 -15.94
N TYR A 116 -2.22 -8.98 -15.62
CA TYR A 116 -1.48 -8.19 -16.59
C TYR A 116 -0.55 -9.05 -17.45
N ALA A 117 0.19 -9.99 -16.84
CA ALA A 117 1.06 -10.90 -17.58
C ALA A 117 0.29 -11.73 -18.62
N THR A 118 -0.88 -12.28 -18.24
CA THR A 118 -1.72 -13.06 -19.17
C THR A 118 -2.27 -12.22 -20.31
N LEU A 119 -2.61 -10.95 -20.06
CA LEU A 119 -3.11 -10.04 -21.08
C LEU A 119 -2.02 -9.71 -22.10
N VAL A 120 -0.81 -9.39 -21.62
CA VAL A 120 0.33 -9.10 -22.50
C VAL A 120 0.70 -10.32 -23.35
N GLU A 121 0.67 -11.54 -22.79
CA GLU A 121 0.93 -12.75 -23.57
C GLU A 121 -0.13 -13.03 -24.62
N ARG A 122 -1.42 -12.86 -24.28
CA ARG A 122 -2.53 -13.04 -25.23
C ARG A 122 -2.44 -12.08 -26.41
N GLU A 123 -2.02 -10.85 -26.17
CA GLU A 123 -1.87 -9.84 -27.21
C GLU A 123 -0.65 -10.11 -28.09
N ARG A 124 0.49 -10.48 -27.49
CA ARG A 124 1.68 -10.92 -28.24
C ARG A 124 1.41 -12.13 -29.13
N ALA A 125 0.52 -13.03 -28.72
CA ALA A 125 0.11 -14.18 -29.52
C ALA A 125 -0.79 -13.79 -30.71
N ARG A 126 -1.54 -12.68 -30.61
CA ARG A 126 -2.45 -12.19 -31.65
C ARG A 126 -1.75 -11.26 -32.64
N GLU A 127 -0.85 -10.40 -32.15
CA GLU A 127 -0.17 -9.38 -32.96
C GLU A 127 1.33 -9.36 -32.65
N PRO A 128 2.14 -10.18 -33.34
CA PRO A 128 3.58 -10.29 -33.09
C PRO A 128 4.37 -9.02 -33.44
N GLU A 129 3.83 -8.16 -34.31
CA GLU A 129 4.50 -6.97 -34.84
C GLU A 129 4.13 -5.66 -34.13
N SER A 130 3.07 -5.62 -33.31
CA SER A 130 2.66 -4.39 -32.62
C SER A 130 3.61 -4.09 -31.45
N ARG A 131 4.52 -3.13 -31.68
CA ARG A 131 5.47 -2.57 -30.69
C ARG A 131 5.01 -1.24 -30.12
N GLY A 132 3.70 -0.96 -30.14
CA GLY A 132 3.14 0.27 -29.58
C GLY A 132 3.46 0.44 -28.09
N LEU A 133 3.71 1.68 -27.66
CA LEU A 133 3.92 2.01 -26.24
C LEU A 133 2.62 1.89 -25.42
N LEU A 134 1.46 2.09 -26.07
CA LEU A 134 0.11 1.91 -25.53
C LEU A 134 -0.59 0.79 -26.31
N GLY A 135 -0.68 -0.39 -25.72
CA GLY A 135 -1.53 -1.48 -26.18
C GLY A 135 -2.79 -1.60 -25.32
N ARG A 136 -3.58 -2.65 -25.58
CA ARG A 136 -4.72 -3.01 -24.72
C ARG A 136 -4.34 -3.32 -23.25
N PRO A 137 -3.18 -3.89 -22.88
CA PRO A 137 -2.90 -4.23 -21.50
C PRO A 137 -2.56 -2.97 -20.70
N GLU A 138 -1.90 -1.96 -21.28
CA GLU A 138 -1.68 -0.67 -20.62
C GLU A 138 -3.00 0.09 -20.41
N LEU A 139 -3.95 0.01 -21.35
CA LEU A 139 -5.29 0.56 -21.15
C LEU A 139 -6.01 -0.12 -19.98
N VAL A 140 -5.91 -1.45 -19.86
CA VAL A 140 -6.49 -2.19 -18.71
C VAL A 140 -5.86 -1.75 -17.40
N VAL A 141 -4.55 -1.53 -17.36
CA VAL A 141 -3.86 -0.96 -16.18
C VAL A 141 -4.38 0.43 -15.86
N ALA A 142 -4.49 1.32 -16.85
CA ALA A 142 -5.01 2.67 -16.66
C ALA A 142 -6.46 2.68 -16.15
N LEU A 143 -7.32 1.85 -16.72
CA LEU A 143 -8.72 1.69 -16.29
C LEU A 143 -8.81 1.12 -14.87
N PHE A 144 -7.98 0.12 -14.55
CA PHE A 144 -7.94 -0.45 -13.20
C PHE A 144 -7.48 0.59 -12.17
N VAL A 145 -6.40 1.33 -12.45
CA VAL A 145 -5.90 2.41 -11.59
C VAL A 145 -6.95 3.49 -11.40
N GLY A 146 -7.58 3.94 -12.49
CA GLY A 146 -8.63 4.96 -12.44
C GLY A 146 -9.87 4.50 -11.68
N LEU A 147 -10.31 3.26 -11.89
CA LEU A 147 -11.44 2.67 -11.16
C LEU A 147 -11.13 2.52 -9.68
N LEU A 148 -9.97 1.96 -9.34
CA LEU A 148 -9.55 1.80 -7.95
C LEU A 148 -9.44 3.16 -7.25
N TRP A 149 -8.90 4.17 -7.93
CA TRP A 149 -8.87 5.54 -7.45
C TRP A 149 -10.27 6.08 -7.14
N LEU A 150 -11.19 5.99 -8.10
CA LEU A 150 -12.57 6.46 -7.93
C LEU A 150 -13.29 5.74 -6.78
N VAL A 151 -13.14 4.41 -6.70
CA VAL A 151 -13.75 3.60 -5.64
C VAL A 151 -13.18 3.98 -4.27
N THR A 152 -11.86 4.13 -4.15
CA THR A 152 -11.23 4.55 -2.89
C THR A 152 -11.70 5.93 -2.48
N VAL A 153 -11.68 6.92 -3.39
CA VAL A 153 -12.15 8.28 -3.14
C VAL A 153 -13.62 8.29 -2.70
N ALA A 154 -14.48 7.52 -3.35
CA ALA A 154 -15.89 7.40 -2.98
C ALA A 154 -16.07 6.74 -1.60
N LEU A 155 -15.32 5.67 -1.32
CA LEU A 155 -15.39 4.95 -0.04
C LEU A 155 -14.99 5.85 1.14
N VAL A 156 -13.89 6.59 0.98
CA VAL A 156 -13.28 7.40 2.04
C VAL A 156 -13.67 8.89 1.98
N TRP A 157 -14.63 9.26 1.13
CA TRP A 157 -15.08 10.64 0.93
C TRP A 157 -15.24 11.45 2.23
N PRO A 158 -15.90 10.94 3.29
CA PRO A 158 -16.11 11.70 4.53
C PRO A 158 -14.81 12.07 5.27
N VAL A 159 -13.72 11.35 5.01
CA VAL A 159 -12.42 11.50 5.70
C VAL A 159 -11.31 11.98 4.76
N LEU A 160 -11.62 12.33 3.51
CA LEU A 160 -10.63 12.85 2.56
C LEU A 160 -9.95 14.14 3.06
N GLY A 161 -10.68 14.94 3.84
CA GLY A 161 -10.20 16.20 4.40
C GLY A 161 -9.18 16.05 5.54
N THR A 162 -8.86 14.82 5.97
CA THR A 162 -7.86 14.59 7.02
C THR A 162 -6.47 15.02 6.56
N SER A 163 -5.85 15.94 7.31
CA SER A 163 -4.48 16.42 7.07
C SER A 163 -3.64 16.39 8.33
N TYR A 164 -2.50 15.69 8.27
CA TYR A 164 -1.55 15.63 9.37
C TYR A 164 -0.58 16.81 9.45
N ARG A 165 -0.68 17.74 8.50
CA ARG A 165 0.02 19.04 8.51
C ARG A 165 -0.90 20.20 8.91
N GLY A 166 -2.20 19.95 9.06
CA GLY A 166 -3.19 20.97 9.41
C GLY A 166 -3.75 21.75 8.22
N LEU A 167 -3.70 21.22 7.00
CA LEU A 167 -4.38 21.86 5.87
C LEU A 167 -5.89 21.95 6.11
N PRO A 168 -6.58 23.01 5.65
CA PRO A 168 -8.04 23.11 5.74
C PRO A 168 -8.73 21.97 4.99
N ALA A 169 -9.92 21.58 5.43
CA ALA A 169 -10.56 20.34 4.99
C ALA A 169 -10.76 20.25 3.46
N GLY A 170 -11.15 21.34 2.81
CA GLY A 170 -11.34 21.41 1.36
C GLY A 170 -10.04 21.16 0.56
N PRO A 171 -9.01 22.01 0.73
CA PRO A 171 -7.70 21.80 0.13
C PRO A 171 -7.07 20.44 0.49
N ALA A 172 -7.24 19.98 1.73
CA ALA A 172 -6.78 18.66 2.16
C ALA A 172 -7.45 17.54 1.36
N ALA A 173 -8.76 17.60 1.14
CA ALA A 173 -9.48 16.60 0.36
C ALA A 173 -8.98 16.50 -1.09
N ILE A 174 -8.71 17.65 -1.73
CA ILE A 174 -8.15 17.70 -3.08
C ILE A 174 -6.73 17.14 -3.10
N ALA A 175 -5.88 17.58 -2.16
CA ALA A 175 -4.50 17.11 -2.05
C ALA A 175 -4.44 15.60 -1.80
N THR A 176 -5.31 15.07 -0.94
CA THR A 176 -5.45 13.63 -0.69
C THR A 176 -5.89 12.90 -1.95
N ALA A 177 -6.94 13.35 -2.64
CA ALA A 177 -7.42 12.71 -3.87
C ALA A 177 -6.33 12.66 -4.96
N LEU A 178 -5.59 13.76 -5.17
CA LEU A 178 -4.47 13.81 -6.11
C LEU A 178 -3.28 12.95 -5.66
N GLY A 179 -2.98 12.94 -4.36
CA GLY A 179 -1.93 12.09 -3.78
C GLY A 179 -2.23 10.60 -3.95
N LEU A 180 -3.49 10.20 -3.77
CA LEU A 180 -3.94 8.83 -4.04
C LEU A 180 -3.82 8.48 -5.53
N LEU A 181 -4.19 9.40 -6.42
CA LEU A 181 -4.02 9.20 -7.86
C LEU A 181 -2.54 8.98 -8.21
N LEU A 182 -1.64 9.81 -7.66
CA LEU A 182 -0.20 9.65 -7.84
C LEU A 182 0.30 8.30 -7.31
N ALA A 183 -0.16 7.89 -6.12
CA ALA A 183 0.21 6.60 -5.54
C ALA A 183 -0.25 5.43 -6.43
N TYR A 184 -1.50 5.42 -6.90
CA TYR A 184 -2.03 4.35 -7.75
C TYR A 184 -1.46 4.39 -9.18
N ALA A 185 -1.17 5.57 -9.72
CA ALA A 185 -0.44 5.71 -10.97
C ALA A 185 0.99 5.15 -10.85
N SER A 186 1.66 5.37 -9.71
CA SER A 186 2.99 4.79 -9.46
C SER A 186 2.96 3.26 -9.51
N TYR A 187 1.91 2.62 -8.96
CA TYR A 187 1.69 1.18 -9.11
C TYR A 187 1.57 0.77 -10.58
N GLY A 188 0.70 1.42 -11.36
CA GLY A 188 0.48 1.09 -12.77
C GLY A 188 1.77 1.20 -13.61
N VAL A 189 2.50 2.31 -13.45
CA VAL A 189 3.77 2.54 -14.14
C VAL A 189 4.83 1.51 -13.72
N SER A 190 5.00 1.29 -12.42
CA SER A 190 5.98 0.31 -11.91
C SER A 190 5.66 -1.11 -12.34
N LEU A 191 4.38 -1.51 -12.39
CA LEU A 191 3.97 -2.82 -12.89
C LEU A 191 4.40 -3.02 -14.34
N ILE A 192 4.08 -2.06 -15.20
CA ILE A 192 4.43 -2.11 -16.64
C ILE A 192 5.95 -2.19 -16.80
N LEU A 193 6.71 -1.33 -16.12
CA LEU A 193 8.17 -1.28 -16.22
C LEU A 193 8.83 -2.55 -15.66
N ALA A 194 8.42 -3.02 -14.49
CA ALA A 194 8.96 -4.22 -13.85
C ALA A 194 8.67 -5.47 -14.70
N TYR A 195 7.44 -5.62 -15.20
CA TYR A 195 7.09 -6.74 -16.06
C TYR A 195 7.85 -6.70 -17.38
N ARG A 196 7.96 -5.53 -18.03
CA ARG A 196 8.76 -5.37 -19.26
C ARG A 196 10.25 -5.65 -19.02
N ALA A 197 10.80 -5.30 -17.86
CA ALA A 197 12.18 -5.62 -17.50
C ALA A 197 12.43 -7.13 -17.36
N ILE A 198 11.48 -7.86 -16.74
CA ILE A 198 11.57 -9.32 -16.59
C ILE A 198 11.31 -10.04 -17.91
N ALA A 199 10.21 -9.70 -18.58
CA ALA A 199 9.68 -10.40 -19.76
C ALA A 199 10.20 -9.87 -21.10
N GLY A 200 11.06 -8.83 -21.10
CA GLY A 200 11.60 -8.23 -22.30
C GLY A 200 12.53 -9.19 -23.06
N ARG A 201 12.14 -9.66 -24.25
CA ARG A 201 13.09 -10.32 -25.15
C ARG A 201 14.02 -9.24 -25.73
N ALA A 202 15.33 -9.41 -25.56
CA ALA A 202 16.28 -8.58 -26.30
C ALA A 202 16.03 -8.77 -27.81
N PRO A 203 16.05 -7.72 -28.63
CA PRO A 203 15.98 -7.89 -30.08
C PRO A 203 17.21 -8.69 -30.51
N SER A 204 17.01 -9.95 -30.85
CA SER A 204 18.00 -10.78 -31.53
C SER A 204 18.11 -10.28 -32.96
N ARG A 205 18.91 -9.24 -33.16
CA ARG A 205 19.44 -8.86 -34.46
C ARG A 205 20.92 -8.64 -34.26
N LEU A 206 21.71 -9.60 -34.75
CA LEU A 206 23.18 -9.60 -34.84
C LEU A 206 23.90 -9.94 -33.52
N SER A 207 24.57 -11.10 -33.51
CA SER A 207 25.57 -11.63 -32.54
C SER A 207 25.07 -12.84 -31.76
N GLY A 208 25.81 -13.96 -31.89
CA GLY A 208 25.63 -15.23 -31.18
C GLY A 208 25.91 -15.17 -29.67
N ALA A 209 25.45 -14.11 -29.00
CA ALA A 209 25.47 -14.03 -27.55
C ALA A 209 24.31 -14.86 -26.98
N ALA A 210 24.64 -15.83 -26.12
CA ALA A 210 23.69 -16.72 -25.46
C ALA A 210 22.47 -15.96 -24.89
N PRO A 211 21.25 -16.54 -24.96
CA PRO A 211 20.05 -15.91 -24.43
C PRO A 211 20.27 -15.59 -22.95
N ARG A 212 20.34 -14.29 -22.60
CA ARG A 212 20.38 -13.86 -21.19
C ARG A 212 19.09 -14.34 -20.53
N SER A 213 19.23 -15.30 -19.61
CA SER A 213 18.11 -16.02 -19.00
C SER A 213 17.15 -15.07 -18.29
N THR A 214 15.85 -15.28 -18.49
CA THR A 214 14.76 -14.63 -17.75
C THR A 214 15.00 -14.67 -16.24
N GLY A 215 15.64 -15.73 -15.74
CA GLY A 215 16.04 -15.89 -14.34
C GLY A 215 16.94 -14.78 -13.80
N ARG A 216 17.95 -14.31 -14.55
CA ARG A 216 18.84 -13.22 -14.07
C ARG A 216 18.09 -11.90 -13.93
N ARG A 217 17.16 -11.61 -14.83
CA ARG A 217 16.37 -10.37 -14.79
C ARG A 217 15.31 -10.41 -13.70
N ALA A 218 14.65 -11.55 -13.53
CA ALA A 218 13.77 -11.79 -12.40
C ALA A 218 14.52 -11.64 -11.06
N LEU A 219 15.76 -12.12 -10.96
CA LEU A 219 16.59 -11.92 -9.77
C LEU A 219 16.90 -10.44 -9.51
N LEU A 220 17.22 -9.65 -10.54
CA LEU A 220 17.48 -8.21 -10.37
C LEU A 220 16.23 -7.46 -9.91
N VAL A 221 15.09 -7.71 -10.54
CA VAL A 221 13.81 -7.10 -10.13
C VAL A 221 13.38 -7.59 -8.74
N GLY A 222 13.63 -8.87 -8.44
CA GLY A 222 13.45 -9.42 -7.10
C GLY A 222 14.37 -8.78 -6.06
N GLY A 223 15.62 -8.46 -6.42
CA GLY A 223 16.55 -7.73 -5.56
C GLY A 223 16.08 -6.30 -5.28
N VAL A 224 15.58 -5.58 -6.29
CA VAL A 224 14.93 -4.27 -6.11
C VAL A 224 13.70 -4.41 -5.21
N GLY A 225 12.89 -5.45 -5.44
CA GLY A 225 11.74 -5.78 -4.60
C GLY A 225 12.13 -6.04 -3.14
N ALA A 226 13.23 -6.76 -2.90
CA ALA A 226 13.73 -7.03 -1.56
C ALA A 226 14.21 -5.76 -0.86
N ILE A 227 14.92 -4.87 -1.57
CA ILE A 227 15.30 -3.55 -1.04
C ILE A 227 14.04 -2.76 -0.69
N LEU A 228 13.07 -2.68 -1.60
CA LEU A 228 11.80 -1.99 -1.34
C LEU A 228 11.01 -2.61 -0.19
N ALA A 229 11.02 -3.93 -0.03
CA ALA A 229 10.40 -4.61 1.11
C ALA A 229 11.09 -4.25 2.42
N LEU A 230 12.43 -4.23 2.45
CA LEU A 230 13.22 -3.81 3.61
C LEU A 230 12.99 -2.33 3.93
N THR A 231 12.99 -1.45 2.93
CA THR A 231 12.69 -0.03 3.10
C THR A 231 11.27 0.19 3.61
N SER A 232 10.27 -0.47 3.00
CA SER A 232 8.87 -0.38 3.42
C SER A 232 8.69 -0.91 4.84
N GLY A 233 9.29 -2.06 5.16
CA GLY A 233 9.26 -2.66 6.48
C GLY A 233 9.96 -1.81 7.54
N GLY A 234 11.10 -1.19 7.21
CA GLY A 234 11.81 -0.26 8.08
C GLY A 234 11.01 1.02 8.32
N LEU A 235 10.40 1.59 7.28
CA LEU A 235 9.51 2.74 7.38
C LEU A 235 8.27 2.42 8.20
N LEU A 236 7.65 1.26 7.98
CA LEU A 236 6.55 0.78 8.82
C LEU A 236 6.99 0.66 10.27
N ARG A 237 8.10 -0.03 10.57
CA ARG A 237 8.60 -0.16 11.95
C ARG A 237 8.86 1.19 12.60
N ARG A 238 9.39 2.16 11.84
CA ARG A 238 9.56 3.53 12.32
C ARG A 238 8.22 4.19 12.62
N LEU A 239 7.23 4.06 11.73
CA LEU A 239 5.88 4.58 11.97
C LEU A 239 5.22 3.89 13.17
N TYR A 240 5.42 2.59 13.36
CA TYR A 240 4.97 1.84 14.54
C TYR A 240 5.66 2.30 15.83
N GLY A 241 6.94 2.66 15.78
CA GLY A 241 7.65 3.22 16.93
C GLY A 241 7.27 4.67 17.24
N LEU A 242 6.78 5.41 16.25
CA LEU A 242 6.21 6.77 16.41
C LEU A 242 4.70 6.74 16.69
N ALA A 243 4.07 5.60 16.44
CA ALA A 243 2.65 5.43 16.66
C ALA A 243 2.39 5.44 18.16
N THR A 244 1.48 6.32 18.56
CA THR A 244 1.00 6.44 19.92
C THR A 244 -0.05 5.36 20.19
N PHE A 245 0.36 4.10 19.99
CA PHE A 245 -0.46 2.95 20.36
C PHE A 245 -0.48 2.79 21.89
N SER A 246 0.47 3.31 22.66
CA SER A 246 0.35 3.24 24.13
C SER A 246 -0.78 4.14 24.64
N TYR A 247 -1.89 3.55 25.05
CA TYR A 247 -2.66 4.08 26.17
C TYR A 247 -1.89 3.67 27.43
N ASP A 248 -1.34 4.64 28.15
CA ASP A 248 -0.55 4.38 29.35
C ASP A 248 -1.41 3.80 30.49
N GLY A 249 -2.73 3.98 30.41
CA GLY A 249 -3.67 3.58 31.46
C GLY A 249 -3.30 4.18 32.81
N THR A 250 -2.55 5.29 32.81
CA THR A 250 -1.95 5.84 34.02
C THR A 250 -3.09 6.31 34.91
N ARG A 251 -3.23 5.62 36.04
CA ARG A 251 -4.17 6.00 37.09
C ARG A 251 -3.36 6.63 38.21
N LEU A 252 -3.32 7.96 38.22
CA LEU A 252 -2.83 8.72 39.38
C LEU A 252 -3.82 8.53 40.53
N ASN A 253 -3.46 7.62 41.44
CA ASN A 253 -4.23 7.29 42.64
C ASN A 253 -3.30 7.28 43.86
N GLY A 254 -3.85 7.57 45.04
CA GLY A 254 -3.13 7.50 46.31
C GLY A 254 -2.92 8.85 46.98
N PRO A 255 -2.29 8.87 48.16
CA PRO A 255 -2.11 10.09 48.96
C PRO A 255 -1.13 11.10 48.34
N ASP A 256 -0.29 10.68 47.40
CA ASP A 256 0.77 11.49 46.78
C ASP A 256 0.36 12.14 45.44
N VAL A 257 -0.93 12.12 45.09
CA VAL A 257 -1.42 12.76 43.86
C VAL A 257 -1.45 14.28 44.05
N ALA A 258 -0.66 14.99 43.24
CA ALA A 258 -0.68 16.45 43.23
C ALA A 258 -2.05 16.99 42.78
N PRO A 259 -2.57 18.07 43.39
CA PRO A 259 -3.83 18.70 42.96
C PRO A 259 -3.82 19.16 41.49
N VAL A 260 -2.65 19.50 40.97
CA VAL A 260 -2.41 19.79 39.55
C VAL A 260 -1.48 18.72 39.01
N THR A 261 -2.00 17.87 38.12
CA THR A 261 -1.20 16.87 37.41
C THR A 261 -0.18 17.56 36.51
N SER A 262 1.08 17.13 36.57
CA SER A 262 2.11 17.67 35.68
C SER A 262 1.80 17.29 34.21
N ASN A 263 2.30 18.07 33.24
CA ASN A 263 2.08 17.75 31.83
C ASN A 263 2.67 16.39 31.44
N ASP A 264 3.78 15.98 32.07
CA ASP A 264 4.47 14.72 31.78
C ASP A 264 3.74 13.51 32.40
N ASP A 265 2.93 13.74 33.44
CA ASP A 265 2.11 12.71 34.10
C ASP A 265 0.67 12.68 33.58
N PHE A 266 0.30 13.58 32.67
CA PHE A 266 -1.06 13.66 32.14
C PHE A 266 -1.30 12.56 31.10
N TYR A 267 -2.29 11.71 31.35
CA TYR A 267 -2.59 10.58 30.46
C TYR A 267 -2.94 11.03 29.03
N VAL A 268 -2.49 10.27 28.03
CA VAL A 268 -2.73 10.57 26.61
C VAL A 268 -3.70 9.55 26.00
N VAL A 269 -4.77 10.04 25.39
CA VAL A 269 -5.73 9.23 24.62
C VAL A 269 -5.71 9.68 23.18
N THR A 270 -5.29 8.80 22.28
CA THR A 270 -5.31 9.05 20.84
C THR A 270 -6.02 7.96 20.07
N LYS A 271 -6.84 8.40 19.13
CA LYS A 271 -7.48 7.57 18.11
C LYS A 271 -6.63 7.45 16.84
N ASN A 272 -5.64 8.32 16.67
CA ASN A 272 -4.80 8.29 15.48
C ASN A 272 -3.90 7.05 15.48
N VAL A 273 -3.51 6.61 14.29
CA VAL A 273 -2.42 5.64 14.11
C VAL A 273 -1.08 6.32 14.38
N VAL A 274 -0.91 7.55 13.90
CA VAL A 274 0.24 8.42 14.16
C VAL A 274 -0.30 9.83 14.39
N ASP A 275 0.07 10.48 15.48
CA ASP A 275 -0.43 11.82 15.78
C ASP A 275 0.05 12.89 14.77
N PRO A 276 -0.74 13.95 14.52
CA PRO A 276 -0.39 15.00 13.57
C PRO A 276 0.76 15.88 14.06
N SER A 277 1.63 16.24 13.11
CA SER A 277 2.65 17.28 13.28
C SER A 277 2.18 18.51 12.52
N VAL A 278 1.38 19.32 13.18
CA VAL A 278 0.69 20.46 12.60
C VAL A 278 1.67 21.58 12.25
N ASP A 279 1.61 22.09 11.02
CA ASP A 279 2.28 23.33 10.64
C ASP A 279 1.40 24.53 11.02
N ARG A 280 1.93 25.41 11.86
CA ARG A 280 1.18 26.56 12.38
C ARG A 280 0.72 27.52 11.27
N GLY A 281 1.50 27.69 10.21
CA GLY A 281 1.17 28.59 9.11
C GLY A 281 0.07 28.03 8.18
N ALA A 282 0.02 26.71 8.05
CA ALA A 282 -1.00 25.99 7.30
C ALA A 282 -2.32 25.83 8.08
N TRP A 283 -2.24 25.70 9.41
CA TRP A 283 -3.38 25.40 10.28
C TRP A 283 -4.51 26.44 10.24
N ARG A 284 -5.76 25.97 10.21
CA ARG A 284 -6.97 26.81 10.30
C ARG A 284 -7.98 26.22 11.28
N PHE A 285 -8.70 27.08 11.99
CA PHE A 285 -9.91 26.76 12.75
C PHE A 285 -11.12 27.27 11.99
N GLU A 286 -12.05 26.38 11.65
CA GLU A 286 -13.21 26.71 10.82
C GLU A 286 -14.50 26.60 11.63
N VAL A 287 -15.25 27.70 11.73
CA VAL A 287 -16.60 27.74 12.28
C VAL A 287 -17.58 27.61 11.12
N THR A 288 -18.22 26.46 11.02
CA THR A 288 -19.10 26.07 9.90
C THR A 288 -20.45 25.54 10.43
N GLY A 289 -21.32 25.06 9.53
CA GLY A 289 -22.62 24.52 9.90
C GLY A 289 -23.69 25.60 10.09
N LEU A 290 -24.49 25.49 11.15
CA LEU A 290 -25.65 26.35 11.42
C LEU A 290 -25.22 27.68 12.08
N VAL A 291 -24.48 28.50 11.34
CA VAL A 291 -24.01 29.82 11.77
C VAL A 291 -24.39 30.89 10.75
N GLY A 292 -24.67 32.11 11.23
CA GLY A 292 -25.06 33.22 10.35
C GLY A 292 -23.95 33.67 9.40
N ARG A 293 -22.68 33.52 9.81
CA ARG A 293 -21.49 33.81 8.99
C ARG A 293 -20.41 32.75 9.27
N PRO A 294 -20.19 31.80 8.37
CA PRO A 294 -19.05 30.89 8.46
C PRO A 294 -17.73 31.70 8.49
N GLN A 295 -16.77 31.27 9.30
CA GLN A 295 -15.50 31.95 9.47
C GLN A 295 -14.34 30.94 9.55
N SER A 296 -13.16 31.36 9.09
CA SER A 296 -11.92 30.61 9.19
C SER A 296 -10.88 31.48 9.87
N TYR A 297 -10.27 30.97 10.93
CA TYR A 297 -9.28 31.66 11.74
C TYR A 297 -7.92 30.99 11.61
N ARG A 298 -6.87 31.80 11.54
CA ARG A 298 -5.48 31.34 11.70
C ARG A 298 -5.17 31.16 13.18
N PHE A 299 -4.07 30.48 13.47
CA PHE A 299 -3.56 30.39 14.83
C PHE A 299 -3.32 31.79 15.43
N GLU A 300 -2.74 32.70 14.64
CA GLU A 300 -2.46 34.07 15.09
C GLU A 300 -3.73 34.82 15.48
N ASP A 301 -4.82 34.65 14.72
CA ASP A 301 -6.10 35.30 15.02
C ASP A 301 -6.64 34.84 16.38
N LEU A 302 -6.60 33.53 16.63
CA LEU A 302 -7.05 32.96 17.91
C LEU A 302 -6.17 33.39 19.09
N ALA A 303 -4.86 33.51 18.88
CA ALA A 303 -3.92 33.93 19.91
C ALA A 303 -4.11 35.39 20.36
N THR A 304 -4.86 36.20 19.60
CA THR A 304 -5.21 37.58 20.00
C THR A 304 -6.52 37.69 20.79
N LEU A 305 -7.28 36.61 20.92
CA LEU A 305 -8.52 36.60 21.70
C LEU A 305 -8.22 36.74 23.20
N PRO A 306 -9.14 37.33 24.00
CA PRO A 306 -8.97 37.40 25.45
C PRO A 306 -8.77 36.01 26.06
N THR A 307 -7.66 35.81 26.77
CA THR A 307 -7.32 34.55 27.42
C THR A 307 -7.99 34.43 28.79
N VAL A 308 -8.51 33.24 29.09
CA VAL A 308 -9.01 32.87 30.43
C VAL A 308 -8.22 31.67 30.92
N THR A 309 -7.82 31.69 32.18
CA THR A 309 -7.19 30.55 32.87
C THR A 309 -8.22 29.87 33.77
N GLN A 310 -8.35 28.55 33.64
CA GLN A 310 -9.28 27.74 34.43
C GLN A 310 -8.60 26.41 34.79
N GLU A 311 -8.75 25.98 36.04
CA GLU A 311 -8.38 24.63 36.49
C GLU A 311 -9.53 23.67 36.18
N THR A 312 -9.26 22.56 35.49
CA THR A 312 -10.30 21.59 35.09
C THR A 312 -9.72 20.19 35.06
N THR A 313 -10.44 19.25 35.68
CA THR A 313 -10.13 17.83 35.57
C THR A 313 -10.69 17.28 34.25
N LEU A 314 -9.84 16.68 33.42
CA LEU A 314 -10.30 15.86 32.29
C LEU A 314 -10.35 14.40 32.76
N MET A 315 -11.47 13.74 32.49
CA MET A 315 -11.67 12.32 32.80
C MET A 315 -12.12 11.62 31.52
N CYS A 316 -11.36 10.60 31.11
CA CYS A 316 -11.77 9.73 30.02
C CYS A 316 -12.95 8.86 30.47
N ILE A 317 -13.84 8.51 29.55
CA ILE A 317 -14.95 7.58 29.81
C ILE A 317 -14.48 6.12 30.01
N SER A 318 -13.26 5.81 29.58
CA SER A 318 -12.65 4.47 29.63
C SER A 318 -12.27 4.02 31.04
#